data_AF-A0A973FHF7-F1
#
_entry.id   AF-A0A973FHF7-F1
#
_cell.length_a   1.000
_cell.length_b   1.000
_cell.length_c   1.000
_cell.angle_alpha   90.00
_cell.angle_beta   90.00
_cell.angle_gamma   90.00
#
_symmetry.space_group_name_H-M   'P 1'
#
loop_
_entity.id
_entity.type
_entity.pdbx_description
1 polymer ?
#
loop_
_entity_poly.entity_id
_entity_poly.type
_entity_poly.pdbx_seq_one_letter_code
_entity_poly.pdbx_strand_id
1 'polypeptide(L)'
;MLLGRFKDLRYNYLEDFPEKILQPEDADYHKYKCRTNYFSSISSSIGRLESELAKSNRQLSENTKTKCHKFLNFCETLRGREEKYTIEEINIANEILDILIKELS
;
A
#
# COMPACT_ATOMS: atom_id res chain seq x y z
N MET A 1 8.42 -1.53 -15.64
CA MET A 1 9.22 -0.61 -14.80
C MET A 1 8.51 -0.46 -13.45
N LEU A 2 8.78 -1.35 -12.49
CA LEU A 2 8.04 -1.40 -11.21
C LEU A 2 8.28 -0.20 -10.30
N LEU A 3 9.47 0.41 -10.36
CA LEU A 3 9.78 1.65 -9.65
C LEU A 3 8.80 2.78 -10.03
N GLY A 4 8.47 2.91 -11.32
CA GLY A 4 7.47 3.88 -11.80
C GLY A 4 6.10 3.64 -11.17
N ARG A 5 5.66 2.36 -11.13
CA ARG A 5 4.40 1.98 -10.49
C ARG A 5 4.36 2.30 -9.00
N PHE A 6 5.44 2.08 -8.26
CA PHE A 6 5.49 2.43 -6.84
C PHE A 6 5.49 3.94 -6.62
N LYS A 7 6.20 4.71 -7.45
CA LYS A 7 6.12 6.18 -7.43
C LYS A 7 4.71 6.66 -7.75
N ASP A 8 4.05 6.09 -8.74
CA ASP A 8 2.65 6.43 -9.06
C ASP A 8 1.72 6.16 -7.88
N LEU A 9 1.83 4.99 -7.24
CA LEU A 9 1.03 4.67 -6.05
C LEU A 9 1.34 5.63 -4.89
N ARG A 10 2.60 6.05 -4.73
CA ARG A 10 3.04 6.93 -3.64
C ARG A 10 2.63 8.39 -3.82
N TYR A 11 2.63 8.88 -5.06
CA TYR A 11 2.46 10.31 -5.38
C TYR A 11 1.12 10.64 -6.02
N ASN A 12 0.47 9.70 -6.73
CA ASN A 12 -0.91 9.91 -7.23
C ASN A 12 -1.98 9.62 -6.17
N TYR A 13 -1.58 9.23 -4.96
CA TYR A 13 -2.49 8.95 -3.84
C TYR A 13 -2.43 10.07 -2.79
N LEU A 14 -2.71 11.30 -3.24
CA LEU A 14 -2.79 12.50 -2.40
C LEU A 14 -4.10 13.22 -2.67
N GLU A 15 -5.15 12.89 -1.92
CA GLU A 15 -6.21 13.84 -1.57
C GLU A 15 -6.76 13.43 -0.20
N ASP A 16 -6.49 14.29 0.79
CA ASP A 16 -7.06 14.38 2.15
C ASP A 16 -7.66 13.09 2.73
N PHE A 17 -6.86 12.26 3.41
CA PHE A 17 -7.46 11.20 4.20
C PHE A 17 -8.12 11.81 5.45
N PRO A 18 -9.35 11.38 5.78
CA PRO A 18 -9.98 11.83 7.01
C PRO A 18 -9.10 11.41 8.20
N GLU A 19 -8.85 12.33 9.13
CA GLU A 19 -8.07 12.06 10.34
C GLU A 19 -8.72 10.98 11.22
N LYS A 20 -10.01 10.71 11.02
CA LYS A 20 -10.83 9.78 11.80
C LYS A 20 -11.66 8.86 10.89
N ILE A 21 -12.12 7.75 11.45
CA ILE A 21 -13.04 6.82 10.79
C ILE A 21 -14.30 7.59 10.37
N LEU A 22 -14.56 7.64 9.06
CA LEU A 22 -15.75 8.28 8.51
C LEU A 22 -16.98 7.42 8.77
N GLN A 23 -17.99 8.04 9.36
CA GLN A 23 -19.32 7.48 9.51
C GLN A 23 -20.08 7.55 8.16
N PRO A 24 -21.04 6.65 7.91
CA PRO A 24 -21.87 6.67 6.70
C PRO A 24 -22.51 8.02 6.37
N GLU A 25 -22.76 8.85 7.38
CA GLU A 25 -23.42 10.15 7.27
C GLU A 25 -22.47 11.30 6.89
N ASP A 26 -21.14 11.08 6.91
CA ASP A 26 -20.17 12.12 6.59
C ASP A 26 -20.15 12.47 5.09
N ALA A 27 -20.01 13.77 4.78
CA ALA A 27 -20.20 14.34 3.43
C ALA A 27 -19.28 13.78 2.32
N ASP A 28 -18.26 13.01 2.66
CA ASP A 28 -17.35 12.36 1.70
C ASP A 28 -17.30 10.84 1.87
N TYR A 29 -18.27 10.24 2.59
CA TYR A 29 -18.19 8.83 2.93
C TYR A 29 -18.02 7.94 1.68
N HIS A 30 -18.77 8.20 0.61
CA HIS A 30 -18.68 7.39 -0.61
C HIS A 30 -17.37 7.61 -1.39
N LYS A 31 -16.80 8.82 -1.39
CA LYS A 31 -15.54 9.15 -2.08
C LYS A 31 -14.39 8.28 -1.57
N TYR A 32 -14.30 8.10 -0.25
CA TYR A 32 -13.26 7.28 0.38
C TYR A 32 -13.56 5.78 0.33
N LYS A 33 -14.83 5.36 0.32
CA LYS A 33 -15.24 3.94 0.21
C LYS A 33 -14.79 3.30 -1.10
N CYS A 34 -14.77 4.08 -2.19
CA CYS A 34 -14.33 3.62 -3.52
C CYS A 34 -12.79 3.50 -3.67
N ARG A 35 -12.00 3.97 -2.70
CA ARG A 35 -10.52 3.89 -2.73
C ARG A 35 -9.94 2.59 -2.13
N THR A 36 -10.78 1.60 -1.85
CA THR A 36 -10.43 0.26 -1.32
C THR A 36 -9.38 -0.51 -2.14
N ASN A 37 -9.15 -0.14 -3.40
CA ASN A 37 -8.12 -0.76 -4.24
C ASN A 37 -6.69 -0.35 -3.88
N TYR A 38 -6.46 0.57 -2.94
CA TYR A 38 -5.11 1.06 -2.64
C TYR A 38 -4.19 -0.02 -2.06
N PHE A 39 -4.55 -0.60 -0.91
CA PHE A 39 -3.75 -1.67 -0.28
C PHE A 39 -3.64 -2.88 -1.20
N SER A 40 -4.74 -3.30 -1.85
CA SER A 40 -4.71 -4.39 -2.82
C SER A 40 -3.77 -4.11 -4.00
N SER A 41 -3.69 -2.86 -4.48
CA SER A 41 -2.75 -2.47 -5.54
C SER A 41 -1.30 -2.50 -5.08
N ILE A 42 -1.02 -2.06 -3.84
CA ILE A 42 0.33 -2.15 -3.26
C ILE A 42 0.73 -3.62 -3.08
N SER A 43 -0.11 -4.44 -2.43
CA SER A 43 0.14 -5.87 -2.23
C SER A 43 0.37 -6.62 -3.54
N SER A 44 -0.46 -6.36 -4.56
CA SER A 44 -0.29 -6.95 -5.89
C SER A 44 1.02 -6.51 -6.56
N SER A 45 1.43 -5.24 -6.35
CA SER A 45 2.68 -4.72 -6.90
C SER A 45 3.91 -5.31 -6.20
N ILE A 46 3.83 -5.56 -4.89
CA ILE A 46 4.87 -6.27 -4.12
C ILE A 46 5.02 -7.70 -4.63
N GLY A 47 3.92 -8.47 -4.75
CA GLY A 47 3.99 -9.84 -5.26
C GLY A 47 4.55 -9.92 -6.69
N ARG A 48 4.22 -8.94 -7.54
CA ARG A 48 4.83 -8.82 -8.88
C ARG A 48 6.33 -8.52 -8.81
N LEU A 49 6.75 -7.64 -7.91
CA LEU A 49 8.16 -7.33 -7.69
C LEU A 49 8.95 -8.56 -7.29
N GLU A 50 8.46 -9.33 -6.32
CA GLU A 50 9.12 -10.56 -5.87
C GLU A 50 9.25 -11.58 -7.03
N SER A 51 8.21 -11.71 -7.86
CA SER A 51 8.25 -12.55 -9.05
C SER A 51 9.27 -12.09 -10.09
N GLU A 52 9.35 -10.78 -10.38
CA GLU A 52 10.31 -10.22 -11.34
C GLU A 52 11.76 -10.31 -10.82
N LEU A 53 11.99 -10.11 -9.52
CA LEU A 53 13.29 -10.28 -8.89
C LEU A 53 13.74 -11.74 -8.93
N ALA A 54 12.86 -12.69 -8.59
CA ALA A 54 13.15 -14.12 -8.68
C ALA A 54 13.56 -14.55 -10.10
N LYS A 55 12.85 -14.06 -11.14
CA LYS A 55 13.19 -14.33 -12.55
C LYS A 55 14.54 -13.77 -12.98
N SER A 56 15.02 -12.71 -12.32
CA SER A 56 16.28 -12.03 -12.64
C SER A 56 17.43 -12.41 -11.72
N ASN A 57 17.27 -13.42 -10.86
CA ASN A 57 18.24 -13.80 -9.80
C ASN A 57 18.65 -12.64 -8.89
N ARG A 58 17.79 -11.63 -8.76
CA ARG A 58 17.95 -10.51 -7.82
C ARG A 58 17.04 -10.74 -6.63
N GLN A 59 17.34 -10.07 -5.52
CA GLN A 59 16.52 -10.12 -4.32
C GLN A 59 16.52 -8.75 -3.64
N LEU A 60 15.44 -8.45 -2.91
CA LEU A 60 15.43 -7.37 -1.94
C LEU A 60 16.34 -7.74 -0.76
N SER A 61 16.81 -6.74 -0.04
CA SER A 61 17.44 -6.91 1.26
C SER A 61 16.49 -7.61 2.23
N GLU A 62 17.05 -8.39 3.15
CA GLU A 62 16.28 -9.12 4.16
C GLU A 62 15.42 -8.19 5.02
N ASN A 63 15.90 -6.96 5.28
CA ASN A 63 15.14 -5.95 6.00
C ASN A 63 13.87 -5.55 5.23
N THR A 64 13.98 -5.25 3.94
CA THR A 64 12.81 -4.86 3.15
C THR A 64 11.86 -6.01 2.92
N LYS A 65 12.36 -7.24 2.69
CA LYS A 65 11.50 -8.44 2.63
C LYS A 65 10.67 -8.58 3.89
N THR A 66 11.30 -8.43 5.05
CA THR A 66 10.63 -8.50 6.35
C THR A 66 9.52 -7.44 6.47
N LYS A 67 9.81 -6.20 6.06
CA LYS A 67 8.82 -5.12 6.09
C LYS A 67 7.68 -5.36 5.09
N CYS A 68 7.97 -5.86 3.89
CA CYS A 68 6.96 -6.23 2.91
C CYS A 68 6.05 -7.34 3.45
N HIS A 69 6.60 -8.40 4.03
CA HIS A 69 5.81 -9.45 4.67
C HIS A 69 4.93 -8.94 5.81
N LYS A 70 5.46 -8.06 6.68
CA LYS A 70 4.66 -7.42 7.74
C LYS A 70 3.48 -6.64 7.16
N PHE A 71 3.71 -5.90 6.08
CA PHE A 71 2.67 -5.15 5.38
C PHE A 71 1.62 -6.06 4.73
N LEU A 72 2.05 -7.15 4.08
CA LEU A 72 1.12 -8.12 3.47
C LEU A 72 0.23 -8.76 4.54
N ASN A 73 0.82 -9.16 5.69
CA ASN A 73 0.05 -9.67 6.82
C ASN A 73 -0.94 -8.62 7.36
N PHE A 74 -0.49 -7.37 7.49
CA PHE A 74 -1.36 -6.26 7.86
C PHE A 74 -2.53 -6.09 6.88
N CYS A 75 -2.31 -6.20 5.57
CA CYS A 75 -3.37 -6.15 4.56
C CYS A 75 -4.40 -7.28 4.73
N GLU A 76 -3.99 -8.48 5.14
CA GLU A 76 -4.96 -9.56 5.44
C GLU A 76 -5.84 -9.22 6.65
N THR A 77 -5.33 -8.47 7.64
CA THR A 77 -6.16 -8.00 8.78
C THR A 77 -7.19 -6.94 8.40
N LEU A 78 -6.96 -6.26 7.27
CA LEU A 78 -7.88 -5.28 6.70
C LEU A 78 -8.92 -5.94 5.77
N ARG A 79 -8.65 -7.17 5.32
CA ARG A 79 -9.49 -7.88 4.38
C ARG A 79 -10.84 -8.23 5.03
N GLY A 80 -11.92 -7.81 4.38
CA GLY A 80 -13.27 -8.06 4.88
C GLY A 80 -13.75 -7.07 5.95
N ARG A 81 -12.96 -6.03 6.29
CA ARG A 81 -13.48 -4.91 7.08
C ARG A 81 -14.46 -4.09 6.25
N GLU A 82 -15.62 -3.79 6.84
CA GLU A 82 -16.59 -2.86 6.26
C GLU A 82 -16.23 -1.39 6.55
N GLU A 83 -15.37 -1.16 7.55
CA GLU A 83 -14.85 0.14 7.94
C GLU A 83 -13.78 0.64 6.96
N LYS A 84 -13.63 1.96 6.86
CA LYS A 84 -12.62 2.59 6.00
C LYS A 84 -11.27 2.70 6.70
N TYR A 85 -10.23 2.81 5.87
CA TYR A 85 -8.88 2.94 6.36
C TYR A 85 -8.63 4.22 7.14
N THR A 86 -7.87 4.13 8.23
CA THR A 86 -7.43 5.29 9.01
C THR A 86 -6.18 5.92 8.39
N ILE A 87 -5.86 7.16 8.79
CA ILE A 87 -4.62 7.82 8.36
C ILE A 87 -3.36 7.05 8.79
N GLU A 88 -3.41 6.36 9.93
CA GLU A 88 -2.31 5.51 10.39
C GLU A 88 -2.09 4.33 9.46
N GLU A 89 -3.17 3.68 9.01
CA GLU A 89 -3.10 2.57 8.07
C GLU A 89 -2.53 3.03 6.71
N ILE A 90 -2.91 4.22 6.25
CA ILE A 90 -2.34 4.84 5.04
C ILE A 90 -0.85 5.16 5.22
N ASN A 91 -0.44 5.64 6.39
CA ASN A 91 0.97 5.91 6.69
C ASN A 91 1.82 4.63 6.64
N ILE A 92 1.29 3.50 7.12
CA ILE A 92 1.96 2.20 6.99
C ILE A 92 2.16 1.83 5.52
N ALA A 93 1.15 2.00 4.67
CA ALA A 93 1.28 1.77 3.23
C ALA A 93 2.33 2.69 2.58
N ASN A 94 2.35 3.98 2.95
CA ASN A 94 3.31 4.94 2.43
C ASN A 94 4.75 4.65 2.86
N GLU A 95 4.98 4.21 4.10
CA GLU A 95 6.32 3.80 4.56
C GLU A 95 6.86 2.66 3.69
N ILE A 96 6.02 1.68 3.36
CA ILE A 96 6.41 0.54 2.52
C ILE A 96 6.76 0.98 1.11
N LEU A 97 5.97 1.88 0.54
CA LEU A 97 6.26 2.46 -0.77
C LEU A 97 7.59 3.23 -0.76
N ASP A 98 7.85 4.03 0.27
CA ASP A 98 9.10 4.81 0.38
C ASP A 98 10.33 3.89 0.48
N ILE A 99 10.21 2.77 1.21
CA ILE A 99 11.28 1.78 1.32
C ILE A 99 11.55 1.09 -0.02
N LEU A 100 10.49 0.66 -0.71
CA LEU A 100 10.61 0.01 -2.01
C LEU A 100 11.16 0.96 -3.08
N ILE A 101 10.72 2.22 -3.08
CA ILE A 101 11.24 3.24 -3.99
C ILE A 101 12.74 3.44 -3.72
N LYS A 102 13.15 3.57 -2.46
CA LYS A 102 14.55 3.76 -2.08
C LYS A 102 15.44 2.58 -2.50
N GLU A 103 14.97 1.35 -2.34
CA GLU A 103 15.77 0.17 -2.65
C GLU A 103 15.84 -0.14 -4.14
N LEU A 104 14.81 0.24 -4.92
CA LEU A 104 14.76 0.01 -6.36
C LEU A 104 15.34 1.18 -7.18
N SER A 105 15.67 2.30 -6.54
CA SER A 105 16.37 3.45 -7.16
C SER A 105 17.88 3.21 -7.18
#